data_AF-A0A0L6TYF3-F1
#
_entry.id   AF-A0A0L6TYF3-F1
#
_cell.length_a   1.000
_cell.length_b   1.000
_cell.length_c   1.000
_cell.angle_alpha   90.00
_cell.angle_beta   90.00
_cell.angle_gamma   90.00
#
_symmetry.space_group_name_H-M   'P 1'
#
loop_
_entity.id
_entity.type
_entity.pdbx_description
1 polymer ?
#
loop_
_entity_poly.entity_id
_entity_poly.type
_entity_poly.pdbx_seq_one_letter_code
_entity_poly.pdbx_strand_id
1 'polypeptide(L)'
;MQHYIKRDLMVVNMENILYDFLDKRYEGAYWDFKQEYHDNKAKLLHDIICMANNLIDRDAYIIFGVNDQGEVFGVEDDPNRKNQENFITFLRDKKFIGGYRPELELKVVQLGLHEVDVLIIKRNSRTPFYLSEDFVDKGEKIRGNYIYTRVMDTNTPRDKSADEVNVEWLWKKRFGLVPLPLERLRIYLGYKVRWMKRGETHYYEENPEFTVNRYDDKDNERISRRENLEFYCYYQTNNSSYYEMINCKYFSTILYSCQIVILDSGRYITTTPTWDHIDLDQYHQQHLTYRYYIKETMDYKMHLYLFDETSDEACTARRKFMEIVLLFESDIEKEQFKEYIQGILSSFRDELERKKNKNLVFDCDEESVRVIENERIHTGLLLNEELKKFRKINHLTLNSIYWNQGL
;
A
#
# COMPACT_ATOMS: atom_id res chain seq x y z
N MET A 1 19.81 20.15 -5.07
CA MET A 1 18.52 20.06 -5.78
C MET A 1 17.67 18.88 -5.28
N GLN A 2 18.16 17.63 -5.26
CA GLN A 2 17.42 16.46 -4.71
C GLN A 2 17.06 16.57 -3.21
N HIS A 3 17.89 17.22 -2.38
CA HIS A 3 17.61 17.38 -0.95
C HIS A 3 16.49 18.40 -0.66
N TYR A 4 16.38 19.44 -1.50
CA TYR A 4 15.30 20.43 -1.43
C TYR A 4 13.98 19.84 -1.91
N ILE A 5 13.99 19.12 -3.05
CA ILE A 5 12.81 18.42 -3.58
C ILE A 5 12.22 17.44 -2.55
N LYS A 6 13.08 16.69 -1.83
CA LYS A 6 12.62 15.73 -0.80
C LYS A 6 12.05 16.41 0.45
N ARG A 7 12.56 17.61 0.80
CA ARG A 7 12.09 18.41 1.93
C ARG A 7 10.74 19.07 1.61
N ASP A 8 10.61 19.63 0.41
CA ASP A 8 9.36 20.26 -0.07
C ASP A 8 8.25 19.21 -0.25
N LEU A 9 8.55 18.03 -0.82
CA LEU A 9 7.60 16.90 -0.87
C LEU A 9 7.18 16.40 0.53
N MET A 10 8.07 16.46 1.52
CA MET A 10 7.75 16.07 2.91
C MET A 10 6.92 17.12 3.65
N VAL A 11 7.11 18.41 3.37
CA VAL A 11 6.32 19.50 3.97
C VAL A 11 4.91 19.49 3.38
N VAL A 12 4.79 19.39 2.05
CA VAL A 12 3.49 19.23 1.35
C VAL A 12 2.72 18.00 1.85
N ASN A 13 3.41 16.92 2.22
CA ASN A 13 2.76 15.73 2.79
C ASN A 13 2.21 15.98 4.20
N MET A 14 2.92 16.72 5.06
CA MET A 14 2.48 16.96 6.45
C MET A 14 1.32 17.94 6.54
N GLU A 15 1.30 18.98 5.71
CA GLU A 15 0.16 19.90 5.62
C GLU A 15 -1.09 19.15 5.19
N ASN A 16 -1.01 18.30 4.15
CA ASN A 16 -2.15 17.49 3.69
C ASN A 16 -2.66 16.52 4.77
N ILE A 17 -1.75 15.85 5.50
CA ILE A 17 -2.11 14.99 6.62
C ILE A 17 -2.83 15.78 7.71
N LEU A 18 -2.33 16.99 8.01
CA LEU A 18 -2.91 17.85 9.02
C LEU A 18 -4.31 18.35 8.61
N TYR A 19 -4.49 18.79 7.36
CA TYR A 19 -5.81 19.16 6.84
C TYR A 19 -6.81 17.99 6.89
N ASP A 20 -6.39 16.77 6.54
CA ASP A 20 -7.23 15.56 6.68
C ASP A 20 -7.64 15.29 8.14
N PHE A 21 -6.76 15.55 9.11
CA PHE A 21 -7.13 15.41 10.53
C PHE A 21 -8.05 16.53 11.00
N LEU A 22 -7.82 17.78 10.60
CA LEU A 22 -8.64 18.93 10.97
C LEU A 22 -10.07 18.80 10.40
N ASP A 23 -10.20 18.33 9.16
CA ASP A 23 -11.50 18.14 8.51
C ASP A 23 -12.37 17.10 9.24
N LYS A 24 -11.74 16.09 9.85
CA LYS A 24 -12.44 15.08 10.67
C LYS A 24 -13.06 15.67 11.93
N ARG A 25 -12.47 16.71 12.54
CA ARG A 25 -12.93 17.34 13.80
C ARG A 25 -13.09 16.36 14.98
N TYR A 26 -12.33 15.28 14.99
CA TYR A 26 -12.24 14.33 16.09
C TYR A 26 -10.84 13.73 16.16
N GLU A 27 -10.46 13.21 17.32
CA GLU A 27 -9.20 12.52 17.52
C GLU A 27 -9.27 11.03 17.18
N GLY A 28 -8.14 10.42 16.82
CA GLY A 28 -8.14 9.02 16.40
C GLY A 28 -7.05 8.17 17.03
N ALA A 29 -6.98 6.92 16.55
CA ALA A 29 -6.07 5.89 17.06
C ALA A 29 -4.58 6.24 17.00
N TYR A 30 -4.19 7.26 16.24
CA TYR A 30 -2.81 7.67 16.04
C TYR A 30 -2.64 9.18 15.87
N TRP A 31 -3.67 9.99 16.14
CA TRP A 31 -3.53 11.45 16.22
C TRP A 31 -4.35 12.01 17.38
N ASP A 32 -3.85 13.07 17.98
CA ASP A 32 -4.39 13.71 19.17
C ASP A 32 -4.09 15.21 19.12
N PHE A 33 -5.10 16.01 19.45
CA PHE A 33 -5.02 17.45 19.43
C PHE A 33 -4.73 17.95 20.84
N LYS A 34 -3.87 18.97 20.92
CA LYS A 34 -3.52 19.64 22.18
C LYS A 34 -3.48 21.12 21.90
N GLN A 35 -4.39 21.87 22.52
CA GLN A 35 -4.43 23.32 22.30
C GLN A 35 -3.13 23.99 22.74
N GLU A 36 -2.54 23.52 23.84
CA GLU A 36 -1.29 23.99 24.41
C GLU A 36 -0.35 22.83 24.76
N TYR A 37 0.94 23.13 24.91
CA TYR A 37 1.93 22.21 25.43
C TYR A 37 1.63 21.87 26.88
N HIS A 38 1.81 20.59 27.23
CA HIS A 38 1.66 20.16 28.62
C HIS A 38 2.67 20.89 29.54
N ASP A 39 2.12 21.55 30.56
CA ASP A 39 2.87 22.04 31.71
C ASP A 39 3.34 20.89 32.63
N ASN A 40 2.65 19.75 32.59
CA ASN A 40 2.96 18.54 33.36
C ASN A 40 3.70 17.51 32.50
N LYS A 41 4.93 17.17 32.91
CA LYS A 41 5.80 16.22 32.21
C LYS A 41 5.29 14.79 32.26
N ALA A 42 4.59 14.39 33.33
CA ALA A 42 4.00 13.05 33.43
C ALA A 42 2.80 12.89 32.49
N LYS A 43 1.99 13.94 32.27
CA LYS A 43 0.92 13.91 31.24
C LYS A 43 1.53 13.77 29.84
N LEU A 44 2.52 14.61 29.51
CA LEU A 44 3.21 14.52 28.22
C LEU A 44 3.83 13.14 27.96
N LEU A 45 4.52 12.57 28.95
CA LEU A 45 5.14 11.25 28.80
C LEU A 45 4.09 10.15 28.62
N HIS A 46 2.93 10.28 29.28
CA HIS A 46 1.84 9.32 29.18
C HIS A 46 1.26 9.32 27.77
N ASP A 47 1.02 10.49 27.20
CA ASP A 47 0.53 10.63 25.82
C ASP A 47 1.56 10.11 24.81
N ILE A 48 2.84 10.43 24.98
CA ILE A 48 3.91 9.89 24.13
C ILE A 48 3.97 8.35 24.20
N ILE A 49 3.87 7.76 25.39
CA ILE A 49 3.92 6.29 25.54
C ILE A 49 2.69 5.64 24.90
N CYS A 50 1.49 6.19 25.12
CA CYS A 50 0.26 5.66 24.52
C CYS A 50 0.33 5.72 22.98
N MET A 51 0.81 6.83 22.43
CA MET A 51 1.02 7.01 21.00
C MET A 51 2.08 6.08 20.43
N ALA A 52 3.21 5.89 21.12
CA ALA A 52 4.26 4.98 20.71
C ALA A 52 3.79 3.51 20.70
N ASN A 53 2.83 3.19 21.55
CA ASN A 53 2.21 1.86 21.68
C ASN A 53 0.85 1.77 20.95
N ASN A 54 0.58 2.62 19.96
CA ASN A 54 -0.67 2.53 19.19
C ASN A 54 -0.78 1.16 18.47
N LEU A 55 -2.01 0.64 18.39
CA LEU A 55 -2.30 -0.68 17.82
C LEU A 55 -2.44 -0.67 16.28
N ILE A 56 -2.39 0.50 15.65
CA ILE A 56 -2.51 0.64 14.19
C ILE A 56 -1.17 0.38 13.48
N ASP A 57 -0.07 0.28 14.24
CA ASP A 57 1.29 0.06 13.73
C ASP A 57 1.74 1.10 12.69
N ARG A 58 1.54 2.39 13.00
CA ARG A 58 2.00 3.51 12.17
C ARG A 58 2.60 4.63 13.01
N ASP A 59 3.18 5.62 12.33
CA ASP A 59 3.56 6.88 12.96
C ASP A 59 2.32 7.51 13.60
N ALA A 60 2.50 8.07 14.79
CA ALA A 60 1.46 8.75 15.53
C ALA A 60 1.82 10.23 15.71
N TYR A 61 0.80 11.06 15.96
CA TYR A 61 0.92 12.51 15.93
C TYR A 61 0.29 13.12 17.17
N ILE A 62 1.05 13.94 17.90
CA ILE A 62 0.49 14.89 18.87
C ILE A 62 0.64 16.27 18.25
N ILE A 63 -0.49 16.96 18.08
CA ILE A 63 -0.57 18.19 17.30
C ILE A 63 -0.88 19.33 18.28
N PHE A 64 0.13 20.15 18.54
CA PHE A 64 0.07 21.28 19.46
C PHE A 64 -0.40 22.56 18.76
N GLY A 65 -1.22 23.36 19.43
CA GLY A 65 -1.82 24.58 18.87
C GLY A 65 -3.17 24.34 18.21
N VAL A 66 -3.80 23.19 18.45
CA VAL A 66 -5.12 22.81 17.92
C VAL A 66 -5.96 22.21 19.04
N ASN A 67 -7.22 22.62 19.19
CA ASN A 67 -8.11 22.03 20.20
C ASN A 67 -8.79 20.74 19.71
N ASP A 68 -9.51 20.07 20.61
CA ASP A 68 -10.19 18.79 20.33
C ASP A 68 -11.26 18.90 19.22
N GLN A 69 -11.73 20.12 18.90
CA GLN A 69 -12.69 20.40 17.83
C GLN A 69 -12.01 20.67 16.46
N GLY A 70 -10.68 20.65 16.39
CA GLY A 70 -9.91 20.96 15.18
C GLY A 70 -9.75 22.46 14.90
N GLU A 71 -10.00 23.32 15.88
CA GLU A 71 -9.78 24.76 15.75
C GLU A 71 -8.32 25.10 16.05
N VAL A 72 -7.71 25.95 15.20
CA VAL A 72 -6.29 26.30 15.27
C VAL A 72 -6.10 27.56 16.13
N PHE A 73 -5.28 27.44 17.17
CA PHE A 73 -4.90 28.53 18.10
C PHE A 73 -3.44 28.95 17.95
N GLY A 74 -2.59 28.05 17.47
CA GLY A 74 -1.15 28.27 17.34
C GLY A 74 -0.36 28.01 18.63
N VAL A 75 0.97 27.97 18.50
CA VAL A 75 1.92 27.76 19.61
C VAL A 75 2.94 28.89 19.75
N GLU A 76 2.87 29.91 18.91
CA GLU A 76 3.79 31.06 18.87
C GLU A 76 3.99 31.74 20.23
N ASP A 77 2.93 31.84 21.04
CA ASP A 77 2.94 32.47 22.36
C ASP A 77 2.89 31.47 23.53
N ASP A 78 3.06 30.16 23.26
CA ASP A 78 2.98 29.12 24.30
C ASP A 78 4.24 29.13 25.20
N PRO A 79 4.12 29.41 26.52
CA PRO A 79 5.26 29.50 27.43
C PRO A 79 5.95 28.15 27.67
N ASN A 80 5.28 27.05 27.34
CA ASN A 80 5.74 25.68 27.49
C ASN A 80 6.21 25.05 26.17
N ARG A 81 6.25 25.81 25.07
CA ARG A 81 6.70 25.32 23.76
C ARG A 81 8.07 24.66 23.87
N LYS A 82 8.22 23.49 23.26
CA LYS A 82 9.43 22.67 23.29
C LYS A 82 10.01 22.53 21.89
N ASN A 83 11.33 22.43 21.82
CA ASN A 83 12.01 22.05 20.58
C ASN A 83 12.41 20.57 20.60
N GLN A 84 12.95 20.09 19.47
CA GLN A 84 13.41 18.71 19.29
C GLN A 84 14.39 18.24 20.38
N GLU A 85 15.34 19.10 20.79
CA GLU A 85 16.35 18.75 21.80
C GLU A 85 15.73 18.56 23.19
N ASN A 86 14.71 19.37 23.52
CA ASN A 86 13.97 19.20 24.76
C ASN A 86 13.31 17.82 24.82
N PHE A 87 12.67 17.36 23.74
CA PHE A 87 12.06 16.04 23.68
C PHE A 87 13.08 14.89 23.75
N ILE A 88 14.20 14.99 23.02
CA ILE A 88 15.28 13.99 23.06
C ILE A 88 15.84 13.85 24.46
N THR A 89 16.16 14.98 25.11
CA THR A 89 16.69 14.99 26.49
C THR A 89 15.64 14.45 27.45
N PHE A 90 14.37 14.89 27.31
CA PHE A 90 13.28 14.45 28.17
C PHE A 90 13.12 12.93 28.20
N LEU A 91 13.12 12.27 27.02
CA LEU A 91 13.00 10.81 26.95
C LEU A 91 14.28 10.07 27.36
N ARG A 92 15.45 10.66 27.11
CA ARG A 92 16.73 10.06 27.52
C ARG A 92 16.83 9.84 29.02
N ASP A 93 16.26 10.75 29.80
CA ASP A 93 16.33 10.72 31.25
C ASP A 93 15.31 9.75 31.89
N LYS A 94 14.51 9.02 31.08
CA LYS A 94 13.49 8.08 31.57
C LYS A 94 14.01 6.65 31.53
N LYS A 95 13.71 5.87 32.57
CA LYS A 95 14.11 4.47 32.67
C LYS A 95 13.14 3.56 31.92
N PHE A 96 13.23 3.56 30.59
CA PHE A 96 12.50 2.60 29.77
C PHE A 96 13.08 1.19 29.92
N ILE A 97 12.20 0.18 29.99
CA ILE A 97 12.62 -1.22 30.03
C ILE A 97 13.36 -1.59 28.73
N GLY A 98 14.47 -2.32 28.90
CA GLY A 98 15.34 -2.74 27.79
C GLY A 98 16.24 -1.63 27.23
N GLY A 99 16.19 -0.41 27.78
CA GLY A 99 17.04 0.70 27.34
C GLY A 99 16.63 1.31 25.99
N TYR A 100 15.45 0.95 25.46
CA TYR A 100 14.91 1.49 24.22
C TYR A 100 13.78 2.47 24.52
N ARG A 101 13.77 3.61 23.84
CA ARG A 101 12.78 4.68 24.01
C ARG A 101 12.10 5.00 22.67
N PRO A 102 10.89 5.59 22.69
CA PRO A 102 10.26 6.08 21.47
C PRO A 102 11.17 7.06 20.72
N GLU A 103 11.11 7.00 19.39
CA GLU A 103 11.79 7.95 18.51
C GLU A 103 10.80 9.04 18.10
N LEU A 104 11.24 10.30 18.20
CA LEU A 104 10.40 11.48 18.04
C LEU A 104 10.99 12.42 16.98
N GLU A 105 10.13 13.03 16.17
CA GLU A 105 10.47 14.11 15.23
C GLU A 105 9.44 15.23 15.37
N LEU A 106 9.89 16.43 15.76
CA LEU A 106 9.05 17.62 15.81
C LEU A 106 9.12 18.38 14.47
N LYS A 107 7.95 18.69 13.91
CA LYS A 107 7.81 19.55 12.73
C LYS A 107 6.94 20.76 13.04
N VAL A 108 7.34 21.92 12.54
CA VAL A 108 6.53 23.15 12.60
C VAL A 108 5.82 23.30 11.26
N VAL A 109 4.52 23.54 11.30
CA VAL A 109 3.65 23.75 10.12
C VAL A 109 2.93 25.08 10.28
N GLN A 110 2.96 25.92 9.24
CA GLN A 110 2.24 27.19 9.24
C GLN A 110 0.81 26.96 8.75
N LEU A 111 -0.18 27.24 9.59
CA LEU A 111 -1.61 27.19 9.22
C LEU A 111 -2.22 28.59 9.32
N GLY A 112 -2.36 29.24 8.18
CA GLY A 112 -2.79 30.64 8.14
C GLY A 112 -1.79 31.53 8.88
N LEU A 113 -2.25 32.21 9.93
CA LEU A 113 -1.42 33.10 10.75
C LEU A 113 -0.78 32.41 11.97
N HIS A 114 -1.11 31.15 12.22
CA HIS A 114 -0.70 30.41 13.40
C HIS A 114 0.37 29.37 13.07
N GLU A 115 1.32 29.17 13.99
CA GLU A 115 2.27 28.06 13.93
C GLU A 115 1.70 26.87 14.70
N VAL A 116 1.70 25.69 14.07
CA VAL A 116 1.30 24.42 14.71
C VAL A 116 2.52 23.50 14.79
N ASP A 117 2.77 22.96 15.97
CA ASP A 117 3.85 22.01 16.19
C ASP A 117 3.31 20.57 16.14
N VAL A 118 3.81 19.76 15.23
CA VAL A 118 3.45 18.35 15.07
C VAL A 118 4.58 17.48 15.61
N LEU A 119 4.35 16.87 16.78
CA LEU A 119 5.25 15.86 17.33
C LEU A 119 4.91 14.50 16.72
N ILE A 120 5.80 14.01 15.87
CA ILE A 120 5.68 12.71 15.21
C ILE A 120 6.37 11.66 16.07
N ILE A 121 5.60 10.70 16.57
CA ILE A 121 6.07 9.52 17.28
C ILE A 121 6.25 8.42 16.23
N LYS A 122 7.51 8.04 15.96
CA LYS A 122 7.83 7.09 14.90
C LYS A 122 7.33 5.68 15.23
N ARG A 123 6.74 5.03 14.23
CA ARG A 123 6.44 3.61 14.25
C ARG A 123 7.70 2.83 14.62
N ASN A 124 7.59 1.96 15.61
CA ASN A 124 8.69 1.11 16.03
C ASN A 124 8.22 -0.33 16.29
N SER A 125 9.03 -1.31 15.90
CA SER A 125 8.76 -2.74 16.16
C SER A 125 9.08 -3.17 17.60
N ARG A 126 9.78 -2.35 18.39
CA ARG A 126 10.18 -2.65 19.77
C ARG A 126 9.11 -2.33 20.82
N THR A 127 7.89 -2.01 20.42
CA THR A 127 6.74 -1.92 21.32
C THR A 127 6.53 -3.23 22.09
N PRO A 128 6.03 -3.24 23.34
CA PRO A 128 5.59 -2.07 24.10
C PRO A 128 6.77 -1.27 24.69
N PHE A 129 6.65 0.06 24.68
CA PHE A 129 7.47 0.97 25.47
C PHE A 129 6.80 1.19 26.82
N TYR A 130 7.55 0.99 27.91
CA TYR A 130 7.07 1.21 29.26
C TYR A 130 8.24 1.44 30.22
N LEU A 131 7.97 2.04 31.37
CA LEU A 131 8.98 2.41 32.35
C LEU A 131 9.29 1.25 33.30
N SER A 132 10.51 1.19 33.83
CA SER A 132 10.90 0.23 34.88
C SER A 132 10.54 0.71 36.28
N GLU A 133 10.31 2.01 36.46
CA GLU A 133 9.96 2.63 37.75
C GLU A 133 8.90 3.73 37.57
N ASP A 134 8.25 4.11 38.67
CA ASP A 134 7.28 5.20 38.67
C ASP A 134 7.95 6.53 38.29
N PHE A 135 7.30 7.31 37.43
CA PHE A 135 7.67 8.69 37.13
C PHE A 135 6.59 9.64 37.64
N VAL A 136 6.97 10.68 38.40
CA VAL A 136 6.03 11.62 39.03
C VAL A 136 6.40 13.06 38.67
N ASP A 137 5.41 13.86 38.27
CA ASP A 137 5.56 15.29 38.05
C ASP A 137 4.28 16.02 38.47
N LYS A 138 4.40 17.08 39.28
CA LYS A 138 3.28 17.91 39.77
C LYS A 138 2.04 17.11 40.22
N GLY A 139 2.26 16.03 40.98
CA GLY A 139 1.21 15.16 41.52
C GLY A 139 0.67 14.08 40.56
N GLU A 140 0.97 14.18 39.26
CA GLU A 140 0.64 13.14 38.28
C GLU A 140 1.72 12.06 38.26
N LYS A 141 1.30 10.82 38.02
CA LYS A 141 2.17 9.64 38.10
C LYS A 141 1.96 8.72 36.90
N ILE A 142 3.06 8.28 36.28
CA ILE A 142 3.10 7.12 35.41
C ILE A 142 3.68 5.97 36.21
N ARG A 143 2.93 4.87 36.33
CA ARG A 143 3.40 3.65 37.00
C ARG A 143 4.46 2.92 36.19
N GLY A 144 5.51 2.47 36.89
CA GLY A 144 6.46 1.51 36.34
C GLY A 144 5.80 0.16 36.07
N ASN A 145 6.29 -0.56 35.06
CA ASN A 145 5.82 -1.87 34.60
C ASN A 145 4.40 -1.91 34.02
N TYR A 146 3.74 -0.76 33.92
CA TYR A 146 2.42 -0.66 33.28
C TYR A 146 2.61 -0.38 31.80
N ILE A 147 1.84 -1.07 30.97
CA ILE A 147 1.82 -0.85 29.52
C ILE A 147 0.61 0.02 29.22
N TYR A 148 0.85 1.18 28.61
CA TYR A 148 -0.21 2.09 28.19
C TYR A 148 -0.33 2.06 26.67
N THR A 149 -1.56 2.00 26.16
CA THR A 149 -1.89 2.02 24.74
C THR A 149 -2.90 3.11 24.44
N ARG A 150 -2.91 3.60 23.20
CA ARG A 150 -4.03 4.34 22.63
C ARG A 150 -4.91 3.39 21.82
N VAL A 151 -6.20 3.39 22.10
CA VAL A 151 -7.24 2.65 21.36
C VAL A 151 -8.28 3.67 20.92
N MET A 152 -8.40 3.88 19.60
CA MET A 152 -9.20 4.99 19.06
C MET A 152 -8.74 6.32 19.68
N ASP A 153 -9.63 7.14 20.21
CA ASP A 153 -9.28 8.41 20.87
C ASP A 153 -8.79 8.24 22.32
N THR A 154 -8.89 7.02 22.88
CA THR A 154 -8.74 6.81 24.32
C THR A 154 -7.37 6.26 24.70
N ASN A 155 -6.67 6.98 25.59
CA ASN A 155 -5.46 6.50 26.25
C ASN A 155 -5.80 5.58 27.44
N THR A 156 -4.98 4.55 27.66
CA THR A 156 -5.06 3.73 28.87
C THR A 156 -4.89 4.62 30.11
N PRO A 157 -5.85 4.66 31.05
CA PRO A 157 -5.74 5.45 32.27
C PRO A 157 -4.46 5.17 33.07
N ARG A 158 -3.87 6.22 33.66
CA ARG A 158 -2.56 6.17 34.34
C ARG A 158 -2.49 5.22 35.55
N ASP A 159 -3.64 4.84 36.10
CA ASP A 159 -3.78 3.98 37.28
C ASP A 159 -3.98 2.50 36.94
N LYS A 160 -4.05 2.13 35.66
CA LYS A 160 -4.14 0.74 35.19
C LYS A 160 -3.23 0.47 33.99
N SER A 161 -2.99 -0.82 33.73
CA SER A 161 -2.33 -1.28 32.50
C SER A 161 -3.39 -1.52 31.41
N ALA A 162 -2.96 -1.54 30.15
CA ALA A 162 -3.80 -1.89 29.02
C ALA A 162 -4.32 -3.33 29.14
N ASP A 163 -5.46 -3.58 28.48
CA ASP A 163 -6.09 -4.89 28.46
C ASP A 163 -5.15 -5.96 27.86
N GLU A 164 -5.29 -7.20 28.35
CA GLU A 164 -4.41 -8.32 27.99
C GLU A 164 -4.28 -8.50 26.47
N VAL A 165 -5.38 -8.38 25.72
CA VAL A 165 -5.40 -8.51 24.25
C VAL A 165 -4.49 -7.47 23.57
N ASN A 166 -4.47 -6.22 24.09
CA ASN A 166 -3.65 -5.15 23.53
C ASN A 166 -2.17 -5.35 23.88
N VAL A 167 -1.90 -5.80 25.11
CA VAL A 167 -0.55 -6.17 25.55
C VAL A 167 0.00 -7.32 24.72
N GLU A 168 -0.79 -8.38 24.52
CA GLU A 168 -0.45 -9.53 23.70
C GLU A 168 -0.14 -9.11 22.26
N TRP A 169 -0.95 -8.23 21.67
CA TRP A 169 -0.72 -7.71 20.33
C TRP A 169 0.63 -6.99 20.21
N LEU A 170 1.00 -6.14 21.17
CA LEU A 170 2.28 -5.43 21.16
C LEU A 170 3.46 -6.40 21.27
N TRP A 171 3.34 -7.46 22.07
CA TRP A 171 4.35 -8.50 22.16
C TRP A 171 4.44 -9.36 20.89
N LYS A 172 3.31 -9.73 20.28
CA LYS A 172 3.29 -10.37 18.97
C LYS A 172 4.00 -9.51 17.93
N LYS A 173 3.79 -8.20 17.95
CA LYS A 173 4.49 -7.25 17.07
C LYS A 173 5.99 -7.24 17.35
N ARG A 174 6.39 -7.21 18.63
CA ARG A 174 7.79 -7.28 19.04
C ARG A 174 8.51 -8.54 18.57
N PHE A 175 7.83 -9.66 18.67
CA PHE A 175 8.35 -10.96 18.28
C PHE A 175 8.26 -11.22 16.76
N GLY A 176 7.76 -10.26 15.97
CA GLY A 176 7.59 -10.43 14.53
C GLY A 176 6.52 -11.48 14.15
N LEU A 177 5.61 -11.78 15.09
CA LEU A 177 4.48 -12.69 14.90
C LEU A 177 3.29 -12.00 14.22
N VAL A 178 3.27 -10.66 14.22
CA VAL A 178 2.42 -9.85 13.35
C VAL A 178 3.27 -8.96 12.44
N PRO A 179 2.85 -8.76 11.18
CA PRO A 179 1.61 -9.28 10.60
C PRO A 179 1.69 -10.79 10.32
N LEU A 180 0.55 -11.44 10.04
CA LEU A 180 0.48 -12.88 9.82
C LEU A 180 1.39 -13.34 8.67
N PRO A 181 1.79 -14.63 8.59
CA PRO A 181 2.71 -15.09 7.54
C PRO A 181 2.31 -14.70 6.11
N LEU A 182 1.02 -14.77 5.76
CA LEU A 182 0.54 -14.34 4.44
C LEU A 182 0.80 -12.83 4.17
N GLU A 183 0.61 -11.99 5.18
CA GLU A 183 0.88 -10.55 5.09
C GLU A 183 2.38 -10.25 5.04
N ARG A 184 3.17 -10.97 5.83
CA ARG A 184 4.65 -10.91 5.76
C ARG A 184 5.13 -11.28 4.37
N LEU A 185 4.62 -12.37 3.78
CA LEU A 185 4.90 -12.75 2.40
C LEU A 185 4.59 -11.60 1.43
N ARG A 186 3.40 -10.98 1.53
CA ARG A 186 3.00 -9.84 0.69
C ARG A 186 4.02 -8.69 0.75
N ILE A 187 4.50 -8.38 1.96
CA ILE A 187 5.53 -7.36 2.19
C ILE A 187 6.89 -7.81 1.61
N TYR A 188 7.31 -9.05 1.87
CA TYR A 188 8.60 -9.59 1.44
C TYR A 188 8.75 -9.64 -0.07
N LEU A 189 7.68 -9.95 -0.81
CA LEU A 189 7.70 -9.90 -2.29
C LEU A 189 8.06 -8.50 -2.83
N GLY A 190 7.81 -7.44 -2.06
CA GLY A 190 8.21 -6.07 -2.40
C GLY A 190 9.71 -5.78 -2.22
N TYR A 191 10.46 -6.64 -1.52
CA TYR A 191 11.89 -6.49 -1.27
C TYR A 191 12.71 -7.51 -2.04
N LYS A 192 12.63 -7.48 -3.38
CA LYS A 192 13.23 -8.48 -4.28
C LYS A 192 14.71 -8.78 -3.98
N VAL A 193 15.52 -7.75 -3.67
CA VAL A 193 16.96 -7.89 -3.36
C VAL A 193 17.26 -8.76 -2.14
N ARG A 194 16.28 -8.99 -1.26
CA ARG A 194 16.41 -9.83 -0.06
C ARG A 194 16.10 -11.31 -0.33
N TRP A 195 15.65 -11.65 -1.54
CA TRP A 195 15.38 -13.04 -1.91
C TRP A 195 16.62 -13.68 -2.52
N MET A 196 17.12 -14.71 -1.85
CA MET A 196 18.29 -15.48 -2.26
C MET A 196 17.84 -16.69 -3.05
N LYS A 197 18.60 -17.06 -4.09
CA LYS A 197 18.32 -18.22 -4.94
C LYS A 197 19.25 -19.38 -4.57
N ARG A 198 18.68 -20.58 -4.39
CA ARG A 198 19.43 -21.84 -4.27
C ARG A 198 18.74 -22.93 -5.08
N GLY A 199 19.32 -23.28 -6.22
CA GLY A 199 18.65 -24.14 -7.21
C GLY A 199 17.40 -23.44 -7.75
N GLU A 200 16.27 -24.15 -7.78
CA GLU A 200 14.96 -23.61 -8.19
C GLU A 200 14.18 -22.93 -7.05
N THR A 201 14.70 -22.95 -5.82
CA THR A 201 14.07 -22.35 -4.65
C THR A 201 14.61 -20.96 -4.39
N HIS A 202 13.71 -19.98 -4.26
CA HIS A 202 14.05 -18.69 -3.67
C HIS A 202 13.65 -18.68 -2.19
N TYR A 203 14.48 -18.12 -1.32
CA TYR A 203 14.17 -17.95 0.10
C TYR A 203 14.47 -16.53 0.56
N TYR A 204 13.70 -16.02 1.53
CA TYR A 204 13.92 -14.67 2.07
C TYR A 204 15.09 -14.68 3.07
N GLU A 205 16.11 -13.84 2.88
CA GLU A 205 17.36 -13.88 3.63
C GLU A 205 17.17 -13.81 5.16
N GLU A 206 16.35 -12.87 5.63
CA GLU A 206 16.10 -12.65 7.07
C GLU A 206 15.12 -13.66 7.68
N ASN A 207 14.35 -14.35 6.84
CA ASN A 207 13.33 -15.33 7.22
C ASN A 207 13.30 -16.49 6.22
N PRO A 208 14.32 -17.37 6.22
CA PRO A 208 14.50 -18.41 5.21
C PRO A 208 13.40 -19.47 5.21
N GLU A 209 12.55 -19.51 6.23
CA GLU A 209 11.32 -20.31 6.24
C GLU A 209 10.29 -19.86 5.19
N PHE A 210 10.38 -18.62 4.70
CA PHE A 210 9.62 -18.15 3.54
C PHE A 210 10.33 -18.57 2.26
N THR A 211 9.66 -19.38 1.44
CA THR A 211 10.21 -19.85 0.17
C THR A 211 9.24 -19.66 -0.99
N VAL A 212 9.79 -19.44 -2.19
CA VAL A 212 9.06 -19.39 -3.45
C VAL A 212 9.64 -20.46 -4.37
N ASN A 213 8.78 -21.33 -4.89
CA ASN A 213 9.18 -22.44 -5.75
C ASN A 213 8.29 -22.51 -6.97
N ARG A 214 8.89 -22.66 -8.15
CA ARG A 214 8.18 -22.93 -9.40
C ARG A 214 8.17 -24.43 -9.67
N TYR A 215 7.11 -24.90 -10.33
CA TYR A 215 7.01 -26.29 -10.74
C TYR A 215 6.10 -26.40 -11.96
N ASP A 216 6.43 -27.36 -12.81
CA ASP A 216 5.54 -27.79 -13.89
C ASP A 216 4.37 -28.55 -13.28
N ASP A 217 3.15 -28.09 -13.57
CA ASP A 217 1.95 -28.84 -13.26
C ASP A 217 1.79 -29.98 -14.29
N LYS A 218 2.31 -31.16 -13.94
CA LYS A 218 2.32 -32.34 -14.82
C LYS A 218 0.91 -32.83 -15.18
N ASP A 219 -0.10 -32.51 -14.38
CA ASP A 219 -1.49 -32.86 -14.71
C ASP A 219 -2.05 -31.94 -15.82
N ASN A 220 -1.42 -30.77 -16.05
CA ASN A 220 -1.69 -29.84 -17.15
C ASN A 220 -0.90 -30.17 -18.45
N GLU A 221 -0.01 -31.16 -18.47
CA GLU A 221 0.79 -31.53 -19.66
C GLU A 221 -0.05 -31.98 -20.86
N ARG A 222 -1.33 -32.33 -20.66
CA ARG A 222 -2.26 -32.74 -21.74
C ARG A 222 -2.85 -31.57 -22.53
N ILE A 223 -2.71 -30.34 -22.05
CA ILE A 223 -3.09 -29.13 -22.78
C ILE A 223 -1.83 -28.63 -23.47
N SER A 224 -1.66 -29.08 -24.72
CA SER A 224 -0.44 -28.86 -25.48
C SER A 224 -0.15 -27.37 -25.68
N ARG A 225 1.15 -27.03 -25.66
CA ARG A 225 1.80 -25.70 -25.61
C ARG A 225 1.44 -24.70 -26.72
N ARG A 226 0.40 -24.94 -27.53
CA ARG A 226 -0.08 -24.03 -28.59
C ARG A 226 -1.60 -23.90 -28.66
N GLU A 227 -2.38 -24.84 -28.11
CA GLU A 227 -3.83 -24.89 -28.35
C GLU A 227 -4.65 -24.01 -27.39
N ASN A 228 -4.04 -23.52 -26.29
CA ASN A 228 -4.69 -22.66 -25.28
C ASN A 228 -3.86 -21.42 -24.93
N LEU A 229 -3.19 -20.81 -25.91
CA LEU A 229 -2.50 -19.53 -25.69
C LEU A 229 -3.53 -18.41 -25.51
N GLU A 230 -3.26 -17.54 -24.54
CA GLU A 230 -4.08 -16.36 -24.27
C GLU A 230 -3.70 -15.20 -25.22
N PHE A 231 -4.61 -14.24 -25.47
CA PHE A 231 -4.38 -13.11 -26.37
C PHE A 231 -3.07 -12.35 -26.12
N TYR A 232 -2.66 -12.24 -24.86
CA TYR A 232 -1.43 -11.53 -24.50
C TYR A 232 -0.15 -12.27 -24.91
N CYS A 233 -0.22 -13.57 -25.20
CA CYS A 233 0.87 -14.34 -25.79
C CYS A 233 1.09 -13.92 -27.25
N TYR A 234 0.00 -13.78 -28.02
CA TYR A 234 0.05 -13.38 -29.43
C TYR A 234 0.55 -11.94 -29.64
N TYR A 235 0.37 -11.07 -28.64
CA TYR A 235 0.88 -9.69 -28.69
C TYR A 235 2.38 -9.58 -28.35
N GLN A 236 3.03 -10.64 -27.90
CA GLN A 236 4.49 -10.63 -27.68
C GLN A 236 5.26 -10.58 -29.00
N THR A 237 6.56 -10.31 -28.94
CA THR A 237 7.41 -10.32 -30.14
C THR A 237 7.58 -11.74 -30.67
N ASN A 238 7.74 -12.69 -29.75
CA ASN A 238 7.63 -14.11 -30.01
C ASN A 238 6.47 -14.68 -29.17
N ASN A 239 5.50 -15.33 -29.80
CA ASN A 239 4.32 -15.83 -29.09
C ASN A 239 4.56 -17.14 -28.32
N SER A 240 5.74 -17.77 -28.47
CA SER A 240 6.10 -18.99 -27.76
C SER A 240 6.08 -18.74 -26.25
N SER A 241 5.08 -19.35 -25.61
CA SER A 241 4.77 -19.18 -24.20
C SER A 241 4.44 -20.52 -23.58
N TYR A 242 4.65 -20.64 -22.27
CA TYR A 242 4.23 -21.79 -21.49
C TYR A 242 3.84 -21.37 -20.08
N TYR A 243 3.11 -22.24 -19.40
CA TYR A 243 2.57 -21.99 -18.08
C TYR A 243 3.25 -22.89 -17.06
N GLU A 244 3.51 -22.34 -15.88
CA GLU A 244 4.01 -23.06 -14.70
C GLU A 244 3.13 -22.69 -13.51
N MET A 245 3.28 -23.40 -12.39
CA MET A 245 2.70 -23.03 -11.11
C MET A 245 3.78 -22.50 -10.18
N ILE A 246 3.42 -21.55 -9.31
CA ILE A 246 4.29 -21.05 -8.26
C ILE A 246 3.67 -21.27 -6.89
N ASN A 247 4.47 -21.72 -5.93
CA ASN A 247 4.07 -21.89 -4.54
C ASN A 247 4.92 -21.00 -3.64
N CYS A 248 4.26 -20.13 -2.88
CA CYS A 248 4.86 -19.41 -1.77
C CYS A 248 4.55 -20.14 -0.47
N LYS A 249 5.59 -20.51 0.28
CA LYS A 249 5.47 -21.32 1.48
C LYS A 249 6.02 -20.59 2.69
N TYR A 250 5.45 -20.92 3.85
CA TYR A 250 6.00 -20.66 5.16
C TYR A 250 6.23 -22.00 5.84
N PHE A 251 7.49 -22.35 6.07
CA PHE A 251 7.91 -23.74 6.28
C PHE A 251 7.36 -24.65 5.16
N SER A 252 6.59 -25.67 5.51
CA SER A 252 5.93 -26.59 4.57
C SER A 252 4.56 -26.11 4.11
N THR A 253 3.98 -25.11 4.77
CA THR A 253 2.61 -24.65 4.50
C THR A 253 2.58 -23.73 3.29
N ILE A 254 1.77 -24.06 2.28
CA ILE A 254 1.52 -23.17 1.14
C ILE A 254 0.64 -22.02 1.62
N LEU A 255 1.19 -20.81 1.60
CA LEU A 255 0.45 -19.59 1.92
C LEU A 255 -0.30 -19.04 0.72
N TYR A 256 0.30 -19.17 -0.47
CA TYR A 256 -0.23 -18.65 -1.71
C TYR A 256 0.28 -19.48 -2.89
N SER A 257 -0.60 -19.69 -3.87
CA SER A 257 -0.29 -20.42 -5.10
C SER A 257 -1.01 -19.77 -6.27
N CYS A 258 -0.34 -19.65 -7.40
CA CYS A 258 -0.97 -19.16 -8.63
C CYS A 258 -0.28 -19.73 -9.87
N GLN A 259 -0.98 -19.61 -11.00
CA GLN A 259 -0.41 -19.89 -12.32
C GLN A 259 0.44 -18.70 -12.77
N ILE A 260 1.60 -19.00 -13.32
CA ILE A 260 2.47 -18.03 -13.98
C ILE A 260 2.55 -18.37 -15.46
N VAL A 261 2.79 -17.35 -16.27
CA VAL A 261 3.06 -17.48 -17.70
C VAL A 261 4.47 -16.98 -18.00
N ILE A 262 5.19 -17.79 -18.76
CA ILE A 262 6.50 -17.47 -19.30
C ILE A 262 6.29 -17.05 -20.74
N LEU A 263 6.56 -15.78 -21.03
CA LEU A 263 6.28 -15.09 -22.28
C LEU A 263 7.56 -14.85 -23.08
N ASP A 264 7.37 -14.60 -24.38
CA ASP A 264 8.41 -14.14 -25.30
C ASP A 264 9.64 -15.06 -25.33
N SER A 265 9.40 -16.38 -25.40
CA SER A 265 10.42 -17.44 -25.36
C SER A 265 11.29 -17.45 -24.09
N GLY A 266 10.74 -17.12 -22.93
CA GLY A 266 11.48 -17.17 -21.67
C GLY A 266 12.01 -15.82 -21.18
N ARG A 267 11.84 -14.76 -21.96
CA ARG A 267 12.36 -13.42 -21.62
C ARG A 267 11.60 -12.74 -20.49
N TYR A 268 10.33 -13.10 -20.30
CA TYR A 268 9.49 -12.46 -19.29
C TYR A 268 8.62 -13.47 -18.56
N ILE A 269 8.57 -13.35 -17.23
CA ILE A 269 7.77 -14.20 -16.35
C ILE A 269 6.82 -13.29 -15.56
N THR A 270 5.55 -13.66 -15.52
CA THR A 270 4.52 -12.95 -14.76
C THR A 270 3.46 -13.93 -14.27
N THR A 271 2.71 -13.55 -13.24
CA THR A 271 1.43 -14.21 -12.94
C THR A 271 0.46 -14.11 -14.12
N THR A 272 -0.54 -14.99 -14.16
CA THR A 272 -1.67 -14.82 -15.07
C THR A 272 -2.62 -13.75 -14.52
N PRO A 273 -2.94 -12.68 -15.27
CA PRO A 273 -3.85 -11.64 -14.82
C PRO A 273 -5.30 -12.16 -14.73
N THR A 274 -6.16 -11.49 -13.98
CA THR A 274 -7.56 -11.94 -13.76
C THR A 274 -8.44 -11.59 -14.96
N TRP A 275 -9.40 -12.45 -15.32
CA TRP A 275 -10.44 -12.14 -16.31
C TRP A 275 -11.53 -11.27 -15.70
N ASP A 276 -12.03 -10.33 -16.48
CA ASP A 276 -13.31 -9.64 -16.25
C ASP A 276 -13.97 -9.36 -17.59
N HIS A 277 -15.19 -8.84 -17.55
CA HIS A 277 -15.95 -8.46 -18.72
C HIS A 277 -16.74 -7.16 -18.52
N ILE A 278 -17.03 -6.49 -19.63
CA ILE A 278 -17.97 -5.38 -19.72
C ILE A 278 -19.13 -5.81 -20.60
N ASP A 279 -20.33 -5.84 -20.04
CA ASP A 279 -21.53 -6.13 -20.81
C ASP A 279 -21.84 -4.99 -21.77
N LEU A 280 -22.10 -5.35 -23.02
CA LEU A 280 -22.38 -4.41 -24.08
C LEU A 280 -23.87 -4.29 -24.38
N ASP A 281 -24.70 -5.17 -23.83
CA ASP A 281 -26.14 -5.07 -23.96
C ASP A 281 -26.83 -5.39 -22.63
N GLN A 282 -28.10 -4.99 -22.56
CA GLN A 282 -28.94 -5.14 -21.36
C GLN A 282 -29.33 -6.60 -21.09
N TYR A 283 -29.06 -7.50 -22.04
CA TYR A 283 -29.40 -8.91 -21.99
C TYR A 283 -28.18 -9.79 -21.71
N HIS A 284 -27.01 -9.19 -21.46
CA HIS A 284 -25.71 -9.83 -21.24
C HIS A 284 -25.29 -10.81 -22.35
N GLN A 285 -25.75 -10.60 -23.59
CA GLN A 285 -25.47 -11.51 -24.70
C GLN A 285 -24.15 -11.18 -25.41
N GLN A 286 -23.77 -9.90 -25.43
CA GLN A 286 -22.49 -9.42 -25.94
C GLN A 286 -21.68 -8.83 -24.80
N HIS A 287 -20.43 -9.27 -24.66
CA HIS A 287 -19.52 -8.78 -23.64
C HIS A 287 -18.10 -8.61 -24.18
N LEU A 288 -17.41 -7.56 -23.73
CA LEU A 288 -15.98 -7.38 -23.96
C LEU A 288 -15.23 -8.05 -22.82
N THR A 289 -14.40 -9.04 -23.13
CA THR A 289 -13.51 -9.66 -22.13
C THR A 289 -12.18 -8.93 -22.07
N TYR A 290 -11.65 -8.72 -20.87
CA TYR A 290 -10.32 -8.15 -20.67
C TYR A 290 -9.60 -8.78 -19.49
N ARG A 291 -8.28 -8.58 -19.41
CA ARG A 291 -7.46 -9.03 -18.29
C ARG A 291 -6.97 -7.85 -17.47
N TYR A 292 -6.86 -8.04 -16.16
CA TYR A 292 -6.46 -6.97 -15.26
C TYR A 292 -5.67 -7.44 -14.03
N TYR A 293 -5.04 -6.47 -13.37
CA TYR A 293 -4.53 -6.56 -12.01
C TYR A 293 -5.14 -5.47 -11.13
N ILE A 294 -5.20 -5.74 -9.82
CA ILE A 294 -5.41 -4.72 -8.78
C ILE A 294 -4.14 -4.62 -7.93
N LYS A 295 -3.64 -3.40 -7.70
CA LYS A 295 -2.32 -3.16 -7.10
C LYS A 295 -2.10 -3.79 -5.72
N GLU A 296 -3.15 -3.93 -4.93
CA GLU A 296 -3.06 -4.47 -3.56
C GLU A 296 -3.08 -6.01 -3.48
N THR A 297 -3.43 -6.68 -4.58
CA THR A 297 -3.56 -8.13 -4.65
C THR A 297 -2.21 -8.84 -4.60
N MET A 298 -2.21 -10.08 -4.08
CA MET A 298 -1.02 -10.93 -4.07
C MET A 298 -0.52 -11.22 -5.50
N ASP A 299 -1.43 -11.42 -6.45
CA ASP A 299 -1.12 -11.64 -7.86
C ASP A 299 -0.27 -10.51 -8.43
N TYR A 300 -0.66 -9.25 -8.19
CA TYR A 300 0.13 -8.11 -8.66
C TYR A 300 1.47 -7.97 -7.94
N LYS A 301 1.55 -8.26 -6.63
CA LYS A 301 2.83 -8.29 -5.91
C LYS A 301 3.76 -9.36 -6.48
N MET A 302 3.22 -10.52 -6.85
CA MET A 302 3.96 -11.60 -7.48
C MET A 302 4.38 -11.24 -8.92
N HIS A 303 3.52 -10.59 -9.71
CA HIS A 303 3.89 -10.00 -11.01
C HIS A 303 5.13 -9.11 -10.91
N LEU A 304 5.17 -8.22 -9.91
CA LEU A 304 6.32 -7.33 -9.69
C LEU A 304 7.56 -8.11 -9.22
N TYR A 305 7.39 -9.09 -8.34
CA TYR A 305 8.49 -9.92 -7.85
C TYR A 305 9.19 -10.71 -8.98
N LEU A 306 8.41 -11.29 -9.88
CA LEU A 306 8.92 -12.10 -11.01
C LEU A 306 9.62 -11.27 -12.08
N PHE A 307 9.23 -10.00 -12.24
CA PHE A 307 9.76 -9.13 -13.28
C PHE A 307 11.25 -8.83 -13.07
N ASP A 308 12.09 -9.19 -14.04
CA ASP A 308 13.50 -8.80 -14.08
C ASP A 308 13.67 -7.41 -14.70
N GLU A 309 13.76 -6.39 -13.84
CA GLU A 309 13.98 -5.01 -14.25
C GLU A 309 15.39 -4.72 -14.80
N THR A 310 16.34 -5.66 -14.66
CA THR A 310 17.71 -5.50 -15.17
C THR A 310 17.86 -5.95 -16.62
N SER A 311 16.87 -6.65 -17.17
CA SER A 311 16.85 -7.16 -18.53
C SER A 311 16.02 -6.26 -19.45
N ASP A 312 16.66 -5.67 -20.47
CA ASP A 312 15.99 -4.85 -21.50
C ASP A 312 14.93 -5.64 -22.28
N GLU A 313 15.19 -6.94 -22.50
CA GLU A 313 14.26 -7.86 -23.13
C GLU A 313 13.01 -8.07 -22.27
N ALA A 314 13.19 -8.34 -20.97
CA ALA A 314 12.09 -8.47 -20.02
C ALA A 314 11.29 -7.16 -19.92
N CYS A 315 11.97 -6.01 -19.90
CA CYS A 315 11.33 -4.69 -19.88
C CYS A 315 10.46 -4.47 -21.11
N THR A 316 10.91 -4.91 -22.28
CA THR A 316 10.17 -4.78 -23.54
C THR A 316 8.95 -5.69 -23.58
N ALA A 317 9.11 -6.96 -23.24
CA ALA A 317 8.01 -7.92 -23.17
C ALA A 317 6.96 -7.50 -22.13
N ARG A 318 7.38 -7.03 -20.94
CA ARG A 318 6.49 -6.47 -19.92
C ARG A 318 5.72 -5.25 -20.43
N ARG A 319 6.36 -4.34 -21.17
CA ARG A 319 5.70 -3.15 -21.73
C ARG A 319 4.56 -3.57 -22.66
N LYS A 320 4.82 -4.47 -23.61
CA LYS A 320 3.80 -5.01 -24.52
C LYS A 320 2.67 -5.69 -23.75
N PHE A 321 3.00 -6.51 -22.75
CA PHE A 321 2.02 -7.16 -21.90
C PHE A 321 1.11 -6.16 -21.18
N MET A 322 1.68 -5.11 -20.57
CA MET A 322 0.92 -4.08 -19.84
C MET A 322 0.20 -3.07 -20.76
N GLU A 323 0.48 -3.04 -22.07
CA GLU A 323 -0.31 -2.24 -23.02
C GLU A 323 -1.74 -2.79 -23.19
N ILE A 324 -1.94 -4.09 -22.93
CA ILE A 324 -3.22 -4.78 -23.14
C ILE A 324 -3.84 -5.36 -21.87
N VAL A 325 -3.10 -5.37 -20.76
CA VAL A 325 -3.59 -5.76 -19.43
C VAL A 325 -3.83 -4.49 -18.61
N LEU A 326 -5.00 -4.38 -18.00
CA LEU A 326 -5.37 -3.23 -17.19
C LEU A 326 -4.74 -3.31 -15.80
N LEU A 327 -4.44 -2.15 -15.21
CA LEU A 327 -3.97 -2.05 -13.83
C LEU A 327 -4.82 -1.05 -13.06
N PHE A 328 -5.58 -1.53 -12.10
CA PHE A 328 -6.42 -0.74 -11.21
C PHE A 328 -5.76 -0.52 -9.85
N GLU A 329 -6.05 0.62 -9.22
CA GLU A 329 -5.67 0.94 -7.84
C GLU A 329 -6.45 0.06 -6.85
N SER A 330 -7.74 -0.15 -7.11
CA SER A 330 -8.66 -0.90 -6.24
C SER A 330 -9.82 -1.52 -7.03
N ASP A 331 -10.56 -2.44 -6.40
CA ASP A 331 -11.83 -2.93 -6.95
C ASP A 331 -12.84 -1.79 -7.17
N ILE A 332 -12.85 -0.78 -6.31
CA ILE A 332 -13.75 0.37 -6.44
C ILE A 332 -13.44 1.14 -7.74
N GLU A 333 -12.17 1.42 -8.02
CA GLU A 333 -11.79 2.09 -9.28
C GLU A 333 -12.19 1.24 -10.49
N LYS A 334 -12.01 -0.07 -10.41
CA LYS A 334 -12.38 -1.01 -11.48
C LYS A 334 -13.89 -0.92 -11.79
N GLU A 335 -14.75 -0.99 -10.79
CA GLU A 335 -16.21 -0.91 -11.00
C GLU A 335 -16.63 0.47 -11.53
N GLN A 336 -16.09 1.57 -10.98
CA GLN A 336 -16.35 2.92 -11.50
C GLN A 336 -15.89 3.08 -12.96
N PHE A 337 -14.76 2.45 -13.32
CA PHE A 337 -14.28 2.47 -14.69
C PHE A 337 -15.21 1.68 -15.63
N LYS A 338 -15.77 0.55 -15.19
CA LYS A 338 -16.76 -0.21 -15.98
C LYS A 338 -18.00 0.63 -16.25
N GLU A 339 -18.52 1.34 -15.25
CA GLU A 339 -19.64 2.27 -15.40
C GLU A 339 -19.32 3.40 -16.40
N TYR A 340 -18.11 3.96 -16.33
CA TYR A 340 -17.64 4.96 -17.29
C TYR A 340 -17.67 4.44 -18.72
N ILE A 341 -17.14 3.23 -18.97
CA ILE A 341 -17.16 2.62 -20.31
C ILE A 341 -18.59 2.37 -20.79
N GLN A 342 -19.48 1.90 -19.92
CA GLN A 342 -20.90 1.74 -20.26
C GLN A 342 -21.55 3.07 -20.66
N GLY A 343 -21.19 4.18 -20.01
CA GLY A 343 -21.65 5.53 -20.37
C GLY A 343 -21.20 6.01 -21.75
N ILE A 344 -20.07 5.53 -22.26
CA ILE A 344 -19.52 5.90 -23.58
C ILE A 344 -19.57 4.76 -24.62
N LEU A 345 -20.35 3.71 -24.34
CA LEU A 345 -20.28 2.43 -25.03
C LEU A 345 -20.43 2.51 -26.55
N SER A 346 -21.31 3.37 -27.06
CA SER A 346 -21.51 3.56 -28.50
C SER A 346 -20.23 4.03 -29.19
N SER A 347 -19.63 5.11 -28.68
CA SER A 347 -18.37 5.65 -29.23
C SER A 347 -17.19 4.67 -29.07
N PHE A 348 -17.18 3.93 -27.95
CA PHE A 348 -16.16 2.91 -27.70
C PHE A 348 -16.23 1.79 -28.74
N ARG A 349 -17.44 1.28 -29.04
CA ARG A 349 -17.66 0.23 -30.05
C ARG A 349 -17.22 0.69 -31.44
N ASP A 350 -17.61 1.90 -31.85
CA ASP A 350 -17.25 2.44 -33.17
C ASP A 350 -15.72 2.55 -33.33
N GLU A 351 -15.03 3.01 -32.28
CA GLU A 351 -13.57 3.10 -32.29
C GLU A 351 -12.91 1.71 -32.31
N LEU A 352 -13.46 0.78 -31.53
CA LEU A 352 -12.98 -0.58 -31.46
C LEU A 352 -13.09 -1.30 -32.81
N GLU A 353 -14.25 -1.24 -33.48
CA GLU A 353 -14.45 -1.80 -34.82
C GLU A 353 -13.50 -1.19 -35.86
N ARG A 354 -13.25 0.12 -35.78
CA ARG A 354 -12.29 0.80 -36.66
C ARG A 354 -10.87 0.26 -36.45
N LYS A 355 -10.44 0.06 -35.20
CA LYS A 355 -9.07 -0.40 -34.85
C LYS A 355 -8.84 -1.88 -35.18
N LYS A 356 -9.85 -2.74 -35.00
CA LYS A 356 -9.76 -4.20 -35.26
C LYS A 356 -9.34 -4.57 -36.67
N ASN A 357 -9.58 -3.71 -37.65
CA ASN A 357 -9.16 -3.90 -39.05
C ASN A 357 -7.64 -4.11 -39.20
N LYS A 358 -6.82 -3.63 -38.25
CA LYS A 358 -5.39 -3.92 -38.22
C LYS A 358 -5.14 -5.25 -37.52
N ASN A 359 -4.69 -6.26 -38.25
CA ASN A 359 -4.28 -7.53 -37.63
C ASN A 359 -3.00 -7.36 -36.80
N LEU A 360 -3.06 -7.78 -35.52
CA LEU A 360 -1.94 -7.79 -34.58
C LEU A 360 -1.50 -9.22 -34.19
N VAL A 361 -2.12 -10.24 -34.78
CA VAL A 361 -1.84 -11.66 -34.50
C VAL A 361 -1.25 -12.30 -35.77
N PHE A 362 0.06 -12.57 -35.75
CA PHE A 362 0.80 -13.01 -36.95
C PHE A 362 1.08 -14.52 -36.98
N ASP A 363 1.24 -15.16 -35.82
CA ASP A 363 1.65 -16.56 -35.68
C ASP A 363 0.48 -17.45 -35.20
N CYS A 364 -0.65 -17.39 -35.90
CA CYS A 364 -1.85 -18.19 -35.63
C CYS A 364 -2.44 -18.73 -36.95
N ASP A 365 -2.43 -20.06 -37.09
CA ASP A 365 -2.87 -20.76 -38.30
C ASP A 365 -4.41 -20.84 -38.41
N GLU A 366 -5.11 -20.82 -37.28
CA GLU A 366 -6.57 -20.86 -37.23
C GLU A 366 -7.19 -19.46 -37.32
N GLU A 367 -7.88 -19.18 -38.42
CA GLU A 367 -8.46 -17.85 -38.66
C GLU A 367 -9.50 -17.44 -37.59
N SER A 368 -10.32 -18.38 -37.11
CA SER A 368 -11.29 -18.11 -36.04
C SER A 368 -10.61 -17.64 -34.76
N VAL A 369 -9.51 -18.28 -34.37
CA VAL A 369 -8.72 -17.91 -33.19
C VAL A 369 -8.06 -16.56 -33.44
N ARG A 370 -7.44 -16.36 -34.61
CA ARG A 370 -6.80 -15.09 -34.97
C ARG A 370 -7.74 -13.90 -34.86
N VAL A 371 -8.97 -14.01 -35.36
CA VAL A 371 -9.98 -12.94 -35.29
C VAL A 371 -10.34 -12.63 -33.83
N ILE A 372 -10.62 -13.65 -33.01
CA ILE A 372 -11.00 -13.49 -31.60
C ILE A 372 -9.86 -12.88 -30.78
N GLU A 373 -8.64 -13.38 -30.93
CA GLU A 373 -7.50 -12.89 -30.14
C GLU A 373 -7.09 -11.48 -30.59
N ASN A 374 -7.18 -11.16 -31.88
CA ASN A 374 -7.01 -9.79 -32.39
C ASN A 374 -8.06 -8.84 -31.78
N GLU A 375 -9.32 -9.31 -31.64
CA GLU A 375 -10.38 -8.59 -30.95
C GLU A 375 -10.02 -8.23 -29.51
N ARG A 376 -9.54 -9.24 -28.76
CA ARG A 376 -9.15 -9.12 -27.35
C ARG A 376 -7.95 -8.18 -27.16
N ILE A 377 -6.95 -8.24 -28.05
CA ILE A 377 -5.80 -7.34 -28.05
C ILE A 377 -6.26 -5.88 -28.22
N HIS A 378 -7.07 -5.59 -29.25
CA HIS A 378 -7.57 -4.24 -29.48
C HIS A 378 -8.48 -3.74 -28.36
N THR A 379 -9.27 -4.63 -27.76
CA THR A 379 -10.08 -4.33 -26.57
C THR A 379 -9.18 -3.88 -25.42
N GLY A 380 -8.14 -4.65 -25.09
CA GLY A 380 -7.19 -4.28 -24.04
C GLY A 380 -6.46 -2.95 -24.30
N LEU A 381 -6.00 -2.72 -25.54
CA LEU A 381 -5.37 -1.46 -25.93
C LEU A 381 -6.30 -0.26 -25.71
N LEU A 382 -7.53 -0.34 -26.22
CA LEU A 382 -8.48 0.75 -26.15
C LEU A 382 -8.95 1.01 -24.72
N LEU A 383 -9.20 -0.05 -23.94
CA LEU A 383 -9.54 0.09 -22.52
C LEU A 383 -8.40 0.76 -21.71
N ASN A 384 -7.14 0.45 -22.00
CA ASN A 384 -6.00 1.12 -21.35
C ASN A 384 -5.86 2.60 -21.75
N GLU A 385 -6.23 2.97 -22.98
CA GLU A 385 -6.33 4.38 -23.40
C GLU A 385 -7.45 5.10 -22.64
N GLU A 386 -8.63 4.48 -22.53
CA GLU A 386 -9.78 5.03 -21.82
C GLU A 386 -9.55 5.13 -20.31
N LEU A 387 -8.87 4.17 -19.69
CA LEU A 387 -8.53 4.22 -18.27
C LEU A 387 -7.66 5.44 -17.94
N LYS A 388 -6.75 5.83 -18.86
CA LYS A 388 -5.96 7.06 -18.71
C LYS A 388 -6.83 8.32 -18.81
N LYS A 389 -7.87 8.32 -19.66
CA LYS A 389 -8.81 9.45 -19.79
C LYS A 389 -9.69 9.55 -18.54
N PHE A 390 -10.27 8.44 -18.09
CA PHE A 390 -11.07 8.32 -16.87
C PHE A 390 -10.34 8.90 -15.65
N ARG A 391 -9.08 8.49 -15.43
CA ARG A 391 -8.26 9.02 -14.32
C ARG A 391 -8.04 10.52 -14.41
N LYS A 392 -7.77 11.06 -15.62
CA LYS A 392 -7.60 12.52 -15.82
C LYS A 392 -8.86 13.30 -15.47
N ILE A 393 -10.04 12.79 -15.86
CA ILE A 393 -11.32 13.41 -15.52
C ILE A 393 -11.49 13.44 -14.00
N ASN A 394 -11.37 12.30 -13.32
CA ASN A 394 -11.56 12.22 -11.87
C ASN A 394 -10.55 13.07 -11.07
N HIS A 395 -9.30 13.16 -11.50
CA HIS A 395 -8.32 14.07 -10.88
C HIS A 395 -8.73 15.55 -11.02
N LEU A 396 -9.28 15.96 -12.17
CA LEU A 396 -9.79 17.31 -12.38
C LEU A 396 -11.07 17.56 -11.56
N THR A 397 -11.95 16.58 -11.44
CA THR A 397 -13.18 16.68 -10.65
C THR A 397 -12.88 16.84 -9.16
N LEU A 398 -11.96 16.05 -8.62
CA LEU A 398 -11.47 16.19 -7.24
C LEU A 398 -10.90 17.60 -7.00
N ASN A 399 -10.00 18.07 -7.87
CA ASN A 399 -9.45 19.42 -7.76
C ASN A 399 -10.54 20.50 -7.86
N SER A 400 -11.54 20.35 -8.72
CA SER A 400 -12.64 21.33 -8.87
C SER A 400 -13.57 21.41 -7.66
N ILE A 401 -13.75 20.31 -6.92
CA ILE A 401 -14.51 20.30 -5.67
C ILE A 401 -13.76 21.09 -4.60
N TYR A 402 -12.42 20.94 -4.52
CA TYR A 402 -11.59 21.74 -3.62
C TYR A 402 -11.53 23.23 -3.98
N TRP A 403 -11.67 23.60 -5.26
CA TRP A 403 -11.76 25.01 -5.68
C TRP A 403 -13.14 25.63 -5.44
N ASN A 404 -14.24 24.85 -5.53
CA ASN A 404 -15.60 25.37 -5.39
C ASN A 404 -16.12 25.42 -3.94
N GLN A 405 -15.36 24.89 -2.97
CA GLN A 405 -15.64 25.09 -1.53
C GLN A 405 -14.91 26.32 -0.94
N GLY A 406 -14.25 27.12 -1.77
CA GLY A 406 -13.58 28.37 -1.41
C GLY A 406 -14.34 29.63 -1.83
N LEU A 407 -15.63 29.74 -1.48
CA LEU A 407 -16.39 31.01 -1.49
C LEU A 407 -17.29 31.12 -0.27
#